data_AF-A0A496PPP3-F1
#
_entry.id   AF-A0A496PPP3-F1
#
_cell.length_a   1.000
_cell.length_b   1.000
_cell.length_c   1.000
_cell.angle_alpha   90.00
_cell.angle_beta   90.00
_cell.angle_gamma   90.00
#
_symmetry.space_group_name_H-M   'P 1'
#
loop_
_entity.id
_entity.type
_entity.pdbx_description
1 polymer ?
#
loop_
_entity_poly.entity_id
_entity_poly.type
_entity_poly.pdbx_seq_one_letter_code
_entity_poly.pdbx_strand_id
1 'polypeptide(L)'
;MAHAYTPGLKVTEHLLVKKQRILPLKGEVVVKVGDRVKPDDVIARTELPGNVEPLNVANKIGVPPEDLEMLMLKKEGDQIKKGEPIALKKSFIKWFNSSCEATVDGTLESISSITGQVLQRGLPIPVEVKAYLVGKVTDIFPKEGVEVTCVGAFVQGIFGICGETSGKIKVVVPDKNTILEEKYITDDLAGMVIVGGSLVTADAVKKAIKVGVNGIVSGGLDDKDLRDFLGYDIGVAITGSENFGCTLVITEGFGQISMAGGTFDLLKSNEGKLACINGATQIRAGVIRPEVVIPLDDETALDAINKQSAVGGLKIGSPVRVIRHPYFGHLGHVIGLPSPLTKLESESVARVLEVEFENGEKAIIPRANVEMIES
;
A
#
# COMPACT_ATOMS: atom_id res chain seq x y z
N MET A 1 -19.11 -15.79 20.04
CA MET A 1 -19.75 -14.47 19.81
C MET A 1 -18.66 -13.50 19.40
N ALA A 2 -18.82 -12.85 18.26
CA ALA A 2 -17.80 -12.06 17.59
C ALA A 2 -17.34 -10.87 18.45
N HIS A 3 -16.03 -10.79 18.69
CA HIS A 3 -15.42 -9.63 19.32
C HIS A 3 -15.27 -8.51 18.29
N ALA A 4 -16.01 -7.42 18.46
CA ALA A 4 -15.69 -6.15 17.84
C ALA A 4 -14.40 -5.60 18.47
N TYR A 5 -13.26 -5.94 17.87
CA TYR A 5 -12.04 -5.16 18.01
C TYR A 5 -12.31 -3.88 17.19
N THR A 6 -12.39 -2.73 17.83
CA THR A 6 -12.31 -1.45 17.10
C THR A 6 -10.85 -1.02 17.16
N PRO A 7 -9.98 -1.47 16.23
CA PRO A 7 -8.64 -0.92 16.15
C PRO A 7 -8.77 0.58 15.82
N GLY A 8 -8.43 1.44 16.77
CA GLY A 8 -8.27 2.87 16.50
C GLY A 8 -7.20 3.09 15.43
N LEU A 9 -7.38 4.10 14.60
CA LEU A 9 -6.37 4.51 13.62
C LEU A 9 -5.13 5.03 14.37
N LYS A 10 -3.94 4.65 13.91
CA LYS A 10 -2.69 5.07 14.55
C LYS A 10 -2.29 6.47 14.09
N VAL A 11 -2.12 7.37 15.05
CA VAL A 11 -1.58 8.73 14.84
C VAL A 11 -0.48 8.95 15.87
N THR A 12 0.74 9.22 15.43
CA THR A 12 1.90 9.42 16.33
C THR A 12 3.00 10.23 15.67
N GLU A 13 3.70 11.04 16.46
CA GLU A 13 4.87 11.82 16.02
C GLU A 13 6.09 10.96 15.70
N HIS A 14 6.22 9.81 16.38
CA HIS A 14 7.43 9.00 16.33
C HIS A 14 7.08 7.52 16.18
N LEU A 15 7.25 7.00 14.97
CA LEU A 15 7.11 5.58 14.69
C LEU A 15 8.28 5.09 13.85
N LEU A 16 8.90 3.97 14.25
CA LEU A 16 9.73 3.18 13.35
C LEU A 16 8.81 2.49 12.33
N VAL A 17 8.68 3.10 11.16
CA VAL A 17 7.95 2.55 10.03
C VAL A 17 8.85 1.54 9.32
N LYS A 18 8.29 0.37 9.03
CA LYS A 18 8.95 -0.69 8.25
C LYS A 18 8.08 -1.05 7.06
N LYS A 19 8.69 -1.10 5.87
CA LYS A 19 8.00 -1.46 4.63
C LYS A 19 8.78 -2.53 3.91
N GLN A 20 8.14 -3.68 3.75
CA GLN A 20 8.63 -4.73 2.84
C GLN A 20 8.26 -4.34 1.42
N ARG A 21 9.27 -4.34 0.55
CA ARG A 21 9.19 -3.93 -0.84
C ARG A 21 9.49 -5.17 -1.68
N ILE A 22 8.45 -5.92 -2.03
CA ILE A 22 8.55 -7.28 -2.59
C ILE A 22 8.05 -7.32 -4.03
N LEU A 23 8.82 -7.96 -4.89
CA LEU A 23 8.47 -8.24 -6.28
C LEU A 23 7.37 -9.31 -6.37
N PRO A 24 6.49 -9.24 -7.37
CA PRO A 24 5.46 -10.25 -7.60
C PRO A 24 6.04 -11.59 -8.08
N LEU A 25 7.25 -11.58 -8.65
CA LEU A 25 8.01 -12.74 -9.08
C LEU A 25 9.48 -12.58 -8.69
N LYS A 26 10.21 -13.70 -8.65
CA LYS A 26 11.66 -13.66 -8.45
C LYS A 26 12.31 -12.78 -9.51
N GLY A 27 13.26 -11.96 -9.10
CA GLY A 27 13.98 -11.02 -9.96
C GLY A 27 15.30 -10.61 -9.34
N GLU A 28 15.66 -9.35 -9.55
CA GLU A 28 16.92 -8.75 -9.12
C GLU A 28 16.66 -7.70 -8.04
N VAL A 29 17.39 -7.79 -6.93
CA VAL A 29 17.46 -6.73 -5.93
C VAL A 29 18.68 -5.87 -6.24
N VAL A 30 18.49 -4.56 -6.40
CA VAL A 30 19.53 -3.65 -6.93
C VAL A 30 20.18 -2.78 -5.85
N VAL A 31 19.77 -2.93 -4.59
CA VAL A 31 20.32 -2.23 -3.41
C VAL A 31 20.83 -3.23 -2.37
N LYS A 32 21.54 -2.75 -1.35
CA LYS A 32 22.16 -3.56 -0.28
C LYS A 32 21.72 -3.08 1.11
N VAL A 33 21.84 -3.97 2.10
CA VAL A 33 21.67 -3.58 3.52
C VAL A 33 22.60 -2.43 3.84
N GLY A 34 22.07 -1.38 4.45
CA GLY A 34 22.82 -0.17 4.80
C GLY A 34 22.55 1.02 3.88
N ASP A 35 22.10 0.77 2.65
CA ASP A 35 21.86 1.83 1.67
C ASP A 35 20.74 2.77 2.11
N ARG A 36 20.89 4.04 1.76
CA ARG A 36 19.85 5.06 1.92
C ARG A 36 19.11 5.24 0.61
N VAL A 37 17.79 5.29 0.69
CA VAL A 37 16.90 5.34 -0.47
C VAL A 37 15.92 6.50 -0.35
N LYS A 38 15.47 7.01 -1.49
CA LYS A 38 14.40 8.00 -1.67
C LYS A 38 13.16 7.30 -2.25
N PRO A 39 11.95 7.91 -2.14
CA PRO A 39 10.69 7.26 -2.52
C PRO A 39 10.69 6.66 -3.92
N ASP A 40 11.28 7.35 -4.90
CA ASP A 40 11.30 6.95 -6.31
C ASP A 40 12.46 6.03 -6.70
N ASP A 41 13.39 5.74 -5.79
CA ASP A 41 14.52 4.84 -6.09
C ASP A 41 13.99 3.42 -6.32
N VAL A 42 14.41 2.81 -7.44
CA VAL A 42 14.12 1.41 -7.75
C VAL A 42 14.98 0.52 -6.85
N ILE A 43 14.34 -0.33 -6.05
CA ILE A 43 15.03 -1.21 -5.09
C ILE A 43 15.10 -2.66 -5.57
N ALA A 44 14.14 -3.06 -6.42
CA ALA A 44 14.10 -4.37 -7.04
C ALA A 44 13.34 -4.31 -8.37
N ARG A 45 13.66 -5.21 -9.29
CA ARG A 45 13.01 -5.32 -10.60
C ARG A 45 12.89 -6.76 -11.09
N THR A 46 11.87 -7.02 -11.89
CA THR A 46 11.66 -8.30 -12.57
C THR A 46 10.94 -8.06 -13.90
N GLU A 47 10.75 -9.12 -14.69
CA GLU A 47 9.94 -9.11 -15.90
C GLU A 47 8.79 -10.11 -15.73
N LEU A 48 7.55 -9.61 -15.81
CA LEU A 48 6.39 -10.48 -15.91
C LEU A 48 6.33 -11.09 -17.32
N PRO A 49 5.87 -12.34 -17.45
CA PRO A 49 5.53 -12.88 -18.75
C PRO A 49 4.51 -11.98 -19.46
N GLY A 50 4.70 -11.76 -20.75
CA GLY A 50 3.72 -11.03 -21.56
C GLY A 50 2.38 -11.77 -21.62
N ASN A 51 1.33 -11.04 -22.00
CA ASN A 51 -0.02 -11.59 -22.13
C ASN A 51 -0.04 -12.73 -23.16
N VAL A 52 -0.83 -13.76 -22.88
CA VAL A 52 -1.02 -14.90 -23.78
C VAL A 52 -2.27 -14.66 -24.63
N GLU A 53 -2.11 -14.70 -25.96
CA GLU A 53 -3.19 -14.57 -26.93
C GLU A 53 -3.37 -15.88 -27.73
N PRO A 54 -4.51 -16.58 -27.60
CA PRO A 54 -4.81 -17.74 -28.43
C PRO A 54 -5.24 -17.30 -29.83
N LEU A 55 -4.69 -17.98 -30.84
CA LEU A 55 -5.01 -17.74 -32.24
C LEU A 55 -5.37 -19.06 -32.93
N ASN A 56 -6.61 -19.16 -33.41
CA ASN A 56 -7.06 -20.34 -34.15
C ASN A 56 -6.53 -20.33 -35.59
N VAL A 57 -5.28 -20.74 -35.77
CA VAL A 57 -4.59 -20.71 -37.06
C VAL A 57 -5.21 -21.72 -38.03
N ALA A 58 -5.53 -22.93 -37.58
CA ALA A 58 -6.11 -23.97 -38.43
C ALA A 58 -7.44 -23.52 -39.05
N ASN A 59 -8.32 -22.89 -38.25
CA ASN A 59 -9.56 -22.31 -38.74
C ASN A 59 -9.30 -21.14 -39.70
N LYS A 60 -8.38 -20.23 -39.35
CA LYS A 60 -8.04 -19.06 -40.19
C LYS A 60 -7.50 -19.42 -41.57
N ILE A 61 -6.74 -20.51 -41.71
CA ILE A 61 -6.20 -20.96 -43.01
C ILE A 61 -6.97 -22.13 -43.64
N GLY A 62 -8.05 -22.58 -42.99
CA GLY A 62 -8.96 -23.61 -43.48
C GLY A 62 -8.29 -24.97 -43.66
N VAL A 63 -7.70 -25.50 -42.59
CA VAL A 63 -7.04 -26.83 -42.55
C VAL A 63 -7.43 -27.61 -41.30
N PRO A 64 -7.37 -28.95 -41.34
CA PRO A 64 -7.47 -29.77 -40.14
C PRO A 64 -6.34 -29.42 -39.14
N PRO A 65 -6.61 -29.47 -37.82
CA PRO A 65 -5.59 -29.26 -36.78
C PRO A 65 -4.31 -30.09 -36.96
N GLU A 66 -4.44 -31.35 -37.39
CA GLU A 66 -3.34 -32.28 -37.58
C GLU A 66 -2.33 -31.85 -38.67
N ASP A 67 -2.78 -31.06 -39.65
CA ASP A 67 -1.95 -30.57 -40.75
C ASP A 67 -1.25 -29.23 -40.40
N LEU A 68 -1.61 -28.62 -39.28
CA LEU A 68 -1.17 -27.27 -38.91
C LEU A 68 0.36 -27.17 -38.84
N GLU A 69 1.03 -28.14 -38.22
CA GLU A 69 2.47 -28.09 -37.95
C GLU A 69 3.30 -27.98 -39.23
N MET A 70 2.88 -28.64 -40.32
CA MET A 70 3.55 -28.59 -41.62
C MET A 70 3.38 -27.25 -42.36
N LEU A 71 2.40 -26.45 -41.95
CA LEU A 71 2.03 -25.18 -42.58
C LEU A 71 2.52 -23.96 -41.78
N MET A 72 3.04 -24.18 -40.59
CA MET A 72 3.65 -23.15 -39.77
C MET A 72 4.97 -22.67 -40.39
N LEU A 73 5.14 -21.35 -40.46
CA LEU A 73 6.37 -20.68 -40.91
C LEU A 73 7.36 -20.45 -39.76
N LYS A 74 6.89 -20.62 -38.52
CA LYS A 74 7.59 -20.37 -37.27
C LYS A 74 7.30 -21.53 -36.32
N LYS A 75 8.25 -21.90 -35.49
CA LYS A 75 8.12 -22.96 -34.49
C LYS A 75 7.94 -22.38 -33.08
N GLU A 76 7.59 -23.24 -32.13
CA GLU A 76 7.59 -22.88 -30.70
C GLU A 76 8.96 -22.31 -30.30
N GLY A 77 8.93 -21.20 -29.55
CA GLY A 77 10.11 -20.42 -29.14
C GLY A 77 10.56 -19.35 -30.13
N ASP A 78 10.08 -19.34 -31.38
CA ASP A 78 10.47 -18.32 -32.34
C ASP A 78 9.85 -16.95 -32.01
N GLN A 79 10.61 -15.88 -32.26
CA GLN A 79 10.12 -14.51 -32.18
C GLN A 79 9.18 -14.18 -33.33
N ILE A 80 8.15 -13.40 -33.01
CA ILE A 80 7.12 -12.93 -33.92
C ILE A 80 6.89 -11.43 -33.74
N LYS A 81 6.54 -10.75 -34.83
CA LYS A 81 6.02 -9.38 -34.80
C LYS A 81 4.55 -9.36 -35.22
N LYS A 82 3.79 -8.42 -34.69
CA LYS A 82 2.40 -8.22 -35.10
C LYS A 82 2.33 -7.97 -36.61
N GLY A 83 1.47 -8.73 -37.30
CA GLY A 83 1.33 -8.71 -38.76
C GLY A 83 2.36 -9.57 -39.51
N GLU A 84 3.29 -10.23 -38.81
CA GLU A 84 4.21 -11.17 -39.44
C GLU A 84 3.48 -12.48 -39.78
N PRO A 85 3.59 -13.01 -41.01
CA PRO A 85 3.03 -14.30 -41.36
C PRO A 85 3.67 -15.43 -40.53
N ILE A 86 2.84 -16.15 -39.77
CA ILE A 86 3.27 -17.29 -38.93
C ILE A 86 2.84 -18.63 -39.49
N ALA A 87 1.89 -18.66 -40.42
CA ALA A 87 1.46 -19.86 -41.13
C ALA A 87 1.06 -19.53 -42.57
N LEU A 88 1.29 -20.47 -43.48
CA LEU A 88 0.97 -20.29 -44.89
C LEU A 88 0.55 -21.62 -45.54
N LYS A 89 -0.69 -21.65 -46.01
CA LYS A 89 -1.19 -22.69 -46.92
C LYS A 89 -0.93 -22.26 -48.36
N LYS A 90 -0.02 -22.96 -49.05
CA LYS A 90 0.25 -22.74 -50.48
C LYS A 90 -0.69 -23.59 -51.34
N SER A 91 -1.24 -22.99 -52.40
CA SER A 91 -2.05 -23.68 -53.42
C SER A 91 -1.37 -23.60 -54.79
N PHE A 92 -1.70 -24.54 -55.69
CA PHE A 92 -1.21 -24.57 -57.08
C PHE A 92 -1.58 -23.30 -57.86
N ILE A 93 -2.64 -22.61 -57.46
CA ILE A 93 -3.04 -21.31 -57.98
C ILE A 93 -2.75 -20.26 -56.89
N LYS A 94 -1.80 -19.36 -57.16
CA LYS A 94 -1.27 -18.37 -56.19
C LYS A 94 -2.35 -17.51 -55.52
N TRP A 95 -3.49 -17.29 -56.18
CA TRP A 95 -4.59 -16.47 -55.66
C TRP A 95 -5.39 -17.16 -54.53
N PHE A 96 -5.19 -18.46 -54.31
CA PHE A 96 -5.82 -19.24 -53.24
C PHE A 96 -4.90 -19.52 -52.05
N ASN A 97 -3.75 -18.83 -51.96
CA ASN A 97 -2.92 -18.93 -50.77
C ASN A 97 -3.66 -18.30 -49.57
N SER A 98 -3.57 -18.94 -48.41
CA SER A 98 -4.10 -18.40 -47.17
C SER A 98 -2.97 -18.30 -46.15
N SER A 99 -2.81 -17.13 -45.55
CA SER A 99 -1.85 -16.89 -44.48
C SER A 99 -2.56 -16.57 -43.17
N CYS A 100 -1.89 -16.89 -42.07
CA CYS A 100 -2.24 -16.37 -40.75
C CYS A 100 -1.08 -15.54 -40.24
N GLU A 101 -1.38 -14.36 -39.74
CA GLU A 101 -0.40 -13.42 -39.19
C GLU A 101 -0.48 -13.39 -37.68
N ALA A 102 0.66 -13.12 -37.04
CA ALA A 102 0.73 -12.88 -35.61
C ALA A 102 -0.10 -11.66 -35.19
N THR A 103 -0.75 -11.74 -34.03
CA THR A 103 -1.56 -10.64 -33.47
C THR A 103 -0.79 -9.76 -32.49
N VAL A 104 0.38 -10.22 -32.03
CA VAL A 104 1.24 -9.57 -31.03
C VAL A 104 2.70 -9.55 -31.45
N ASP A 105 3.47 -8.63 -30.85
CA ASP A 105 4.92 -8.74 -30.79
C ASP A 105 5.30 -9.65 -29.62
N GLY A 106 6.16 -10.65 -29.85
CA GLY A 106 6.50 -11.62 -28.82
C GLY A 106 7.09 -12.92 -29.35
N THR A 107 6.63 -14.06 -28.82
CA THR A 107 7.06 -15.40 -29.22
C THR A 107 5.89 -16.35 -29.45
N LEU A 108 6.10 -17.37 -30.30
CA LEU A 108 5.19 -18.52 -30.34
C LEU A 108 5.45 -19.40 -29.12
N GLU A 109 4.46 -19.52 -28.26
CA GLU A 109 4.57 -20.30 -27.02
C GLU A 109 4.26 -21.77 -27.26
N SER A 110 3.16 -22.06 -27.94
CA SER A 110 2.78 -23.43 -28.26
C SER A 110 1.94 -23.52 -29.53
N ILE A 111 2.04 -24.68 -30.20
CA ILE A 111 1.31 -25.01 -31.42
C ILE A 111 0.56 -26.32 -31.17
N SER A 112 -0.77 -26.26 -31.10
CA SER A 112 -1.60 -27.43 -30.81
C SER A 112 -2.14 -28.08 -32.08
N SER A 113 -1.58 -29.24 -32.45
CA SER A 113 -2.10 -30.08 -33.55
C SER A 113 -3.43 -30.77 -33.23
N ILE A 114 -3.92 -30.69 -31.99
CA ILE A 114 -5.22 -31.24 -31.57
C ILE A 114 -6.34 -30.21 -31.76
N THR A 115 -6.09 -28.96 -31.35
CA THR A 115 -7.12 -27.91 -31.35
C THR A 115 -6.99 -26.93 -32.52
N GLY A 116 -5.84 -26.92 -33.20
CA GLY A 116 -5.52 -25.97 -34.26
C GLY A 116 -5.18 -24.57 -33.74
N GLN A 117 -5.01 -24.43 -32.42
CA GLN A 117 -4.68 -23.19 -31.74
C GLN A 117 -3.17 -23.00 -31.67
N VAL A 118 -2.74 -21.77 -31.86
CA VAL A 118 -1.37 -21.32 -31.59
C VAL A 118 -1.43 -20.29 -30.47
N LEU A 119 -0.72 -20.54 -29.38
CA LEU A 119 -0.59 -19.58 -28.29
C LEU A 119 0.58 -18.65 -28.61
N GLN A 120 0.30 -17.35 -28.61
CA GLN A 120 1.31 -16.31 -28.76
C GLN A 120 1.52 -15.64 -27.41
N ARG A 121 2.77 -15.47 -26.99
CA ARG A 121 3.11 -14.78 -25.77
C ARG A 121 3.71 -13.43 -26.11
N GLY A 122 3.11 -12.36 -25.60
CA GLY A 122 3.60 -11.00 -25.79
C GLY A 122 5.00 -10.79 -25.20
N LEU A 123 5.60 -9.64 -25.51
CA LEU A 123 6.87 -9.22 -24.90
C LEU A 123 6.81 -9.21 -23.36
N PRO A 124 7.91 -9.53 -22.66
CA PRO A 124 7.98 -9.41 -21.20
C PRO A 124 7.64 -7.99 -20.75
N ILE A 125 6.93 -7.89 -19.62
CA ILE A 125 6.47 -6.62 -19.06
C ILE A 125 7.38 -6.28 -17.87
N PRO A 126 8.22 -5.23 -17.94
CA PRO A 126 9.09 -4.86 -16.84
C PRO A 126 8.27 -4.41 -15.64
N VAL A 127 8.67 -4.86 -14.45
CA VAL A 127 8.09 -4.47 -13.18
C VAL A 127 9.21 -4.01 -12.26
N GLU A 128 9.06 -2.80 -11.75
CA GLU A 128 9.97 -2.21 -10.77
C GLU A 128 9.22 -1.97 -9.47
N VAL A 129 9.87 -2.27 -8.36
CA VAL A 129 9.41 -1.90 -7.03
C VAL A 129 10.26 -0.73 -6.56
N LYS A 130 9.59 0.36 -6.19
CA LYS A 130 10.20 1.56 -5.63
C LYS A 130 10.32 1.46 -4.11
N ALA A 131 11.22 2.26 -3.52
CA ALA A 131 11.43 2.29 -2.07
C ALA A 131 10.21 2.83 -1.28
N TYR A 132 9.42 3.72 -1.88
CA TYR A 132 8.27 4.43 -1.30
C TYR A 132 8.59 5.39 -0.15
N LEU A 133 9.54 5.06 0.73
CA LEU A 133 9.97 5.89 1.85
C LEU A 133 11.34 6.52 1.60
N VAL A 134 11.59 7.69 2.18
CA VAL A 134 12.96 8.08 2.52
C VAL A 134 13.39 7.24 3.72
N GLY A 135 14.41 6.42 3.57
CA GLY A 135 14.79 5.50 4.63
C GLY A 135 16.08 4.75 4.38
N LYS A 136 16.30 3.74 5.22
CA LYS A 136 17.45 2.84 5.16
C LYS A 136 17.01 1.41 4.91
N VAL A 137 17.74 0.72 4.04
CA VAL A 137 17.57 -0.72 3.83
C VAL A 137 18.12 -1.48 5.03
N THR A 138 17.24 -2.19 5.75
CA THR A 138 17.60 -2.96 6.97
C THR A 138 17.70 -4.45 6.74
N ASP A 139 17.01 -4.97 5.73
CA ASP A 139 17.00 -6.40 5.41
C ASP A 139 16.84 -6.63 3.89
N ILE A 140 17.31 -7.78 3.41
CA ILE A 140 17.22 -8.20 2.01
C ILE A 140 16.50 -9.54 1.92
N PHE A 141 15.47 -9.60 1.09
CA PHE A 141 14.78 -10.83 0.69
C PHE A 141 15.36 -11.29 -0.66
N PRO A 142 16.23 -12.32 -0.69
CA PRO A 142 16.99 -12.66 -1.89
C PRO A 142 16.11 -12.93 -3.11
N LYS A 143 16.38 -12.24 -4.22
CA LYS A 143 15.61 -12.27 -5.47
C LYS A 143 14.16 -11.78 -5.37
N GLU A 144 13.74 -11.25 -4.23
CA GLU A 144 12.35 -10.85 -4.02
C GLU A 144 12.25 -9.36 -3.68
N GLY A 145 13.11 -8.82 -2.83
CA GLY A 145 12.93 -7.45 -2.38
C GLY A 145 13.76 -7.06 -1.18
N VAL A 146 13.35 -5.99 -0.49
CA VAL A 146 14.06 -5.45 0.69
C VAL A 146 13.08 -4.96 1.76
N GLU A 147 13.56 -4.81 3.01
CA GLU A 147 12.89 -4.01 4.03
C GLU A 147 13.50 -2.60 4.04
N VAL A 148 12.66 -1.58 3.85
CA VAL A 148 13.01 -0.17 4.02
C VAL A 148 12.42 0.33 5.34
N THR A 149 13.22 1.01 6.15
CA THR A 149 12.78 1.57 7.42
C THR A 149 13.06 3.06 7.54
N CYS A 150 12.18 3.76 8.22
CA CYS A 150 12.38 5.16 8.60
C CYS A 150 11.70 5.43 9.94
N VAL A 151 12.22 6.39 10.71
CA VAL A 151 11.48 6.95 11.84
C VAL A 151 10.76 8.19 11.33
N GLY A 152 9.47 8.29 11.61
CA GLY A 152 8.66 9.38 11.09
C GLY A 152 7.40 9.62 11.90
N ALA A 153 6.79 10.79 11.68
CA ALA A 153 5.40 10.98 12.03
C ALA A 153 4.54 10.07 11.13
N PHE A 154 3.53 9.47 11.73
CA PHE A 154 2.69 8.48 11.08
C PHE A 154 1.21 8.78 11.34
N VAL A 155 0.44 8.88 10.26
CA VAL A 155 -1.02 8.99 10.30
C VAL A 155 -1.60 7.86 9.48
N GLN A 156 -2.45 7.06 10.09
CA GLN A 156 -3.21 6.02 9.41
C GLN A 156 -4.59 6.57 9.03
N GLY A 157 -4.96 6.45 7.76
CA GLY A 157 -6.29 6.79 7.30
C GLY A 157 -7.26 5.62 7.39
N ILE A 158 -8.55 5.92 7.25
CA ILE A 158 -9.62 4.92 7.19
C ILE A 158 -9.85 4.42 5.76
N PHE A 159 -9.74 5.31 4.79
CA PHE A 159 -10.03 5.05 3.39
C PHE A 159 -9.17 5.94 2.49
N GLY A 160 -8.85 5.47 1.30
CA GLY A 160 -8.02 6.17 0.35
C GLY A 160 -8.12 5.53 -1.02
N ILE A 161 -7.56 6.21 -2.01
CA ILE A 161 -7.48 5.73 -3.39
C ILE A 161 -6.17 6.14 -4.04
N CYS A 162 -5.85 5.45 -5.14
CA CYS A 162 -4.55 5.50 -5.80
C CYS A 162 -3.41 5.00 -4.90
N GLY A 163 -2.29 4.69 -5.54
CA GLY A 163 -1.15 4.08 -4.87
C GLY A 163 -0.25 5.07 -4.15
N GLU A 164 1.02 4.71 -4.12
CA GLU A 164 2.09 5.41 -3.42
C GLU A 164 2.53 6.68 -4.17
N THR A 165 2.76 7.75 -3.43
CA THR A 165 3.36 8.99 -3.95
C THR A 165 4.07 9.75 -2.83
N SER A 166 4.78 10.82 -3.18
CA SER A 166 5.43 11.68 -2.20
C SER A 166 5.45 13.14 -2.65
N GLY A 167 5.53 14.06 -1.69
CA GLY A 167 5.56 15.50 -1.97
C GLY A 167 5.74 16.31 -0.70
N LYS A 168 6.08 17.59 -0.83
CA LYS A 168 6.12 18.49 0.34
C LYS A 168 4.70 18.66 0.89
N ILE A 169 4.55 18.55 2.19
CA ILE A 169 3.24 18.69 2.83
C ILE A 169 2.87 20.16 3.01
N LYS A 170 1.61 20.51 2.70
CA LYS A 170 1.10 21.88 2.84
C LYS A 170 -0.34 21.88 3.36
N VAL A 171 -0.61 22.59 4.46
CA VAL A 171 -1.99 22.82 4.90
C VAL A 171 -2.57 23.98 4.09
N VAL A 172 -3.68 23.73 3.40
CA VAL A 172 -4.29 24.70 2.47
C VAL A 172 -5.59 25.31 3.00
N VAL A 173 -6.12 24.77 4.10
CA VAL A 173 -7.31 25.27 4.79
C VAL A 173 -6.93 25.99 6.10
N PRO A 174 -7.75 26.96 6.57
CA PRO A 174 -7.47 27.69 7.80
C PRO A 174 -7.57 26.81 9.06
N ASP A 175 -8.48 25.82 9.06
CA ASP A 175 -8.72 24.94 10.21
C ASP A 175 -9.24 23.56 9.81
N LYS A 176 -9.24 22.65 10.79
CA LYS A 176 -9.67 21.24 10.66
C LYS A 176 -11.15 21.04 10.30
N ASN A 177 -11.98 22.07 10.44
CA ASN A 177 -13.42 21.99 10.20
C ASN A 177 -13.79 22.50 8.80
N THR A 178 -12.86 23.16 8.11
CA THR A 178 -13.11 23.78 6.80
C THR A 178 -13.21 22.74 5.69
N ILE A 179 -14.18 22.92 4.80
CA ILE A 179 -14.32 22.13 3.58
C ILE A 179 -13.27 22.57 2.57
N LEU A 180 -12.55 21.60 1.99
CA LEU A 180 -11.59 21.81 0.92
C LEU A 180 -12.33 21.92 -0.43
N GLU A 181 -12.51 23.17 -0.86
CA GLU A 181 -13.10 23.58 -2.14
C GLU A 181 -12.02 24.02 -3.15
N GLU A 182 -12.41 24.14 -4.44
CA GLU A 182 -11.52 24.53 -5.55
C GLU A 182 -10.69 25.80 -5.27
N LYS A 183 -11.27 26.78 -4.56
CA LYS A 183 -10.63 28.08 -4.27
C LYS A 183 -9.32 27.97 -3.46
N TYR A 184 -9.11 26.86 -2.75
CA TYR A 184 -7.90 26.60 -1.98
C TYR A 184 -6.78 25.95 -2.82
N ILE A 185 -7.08 25.58 -4.06
CA ILE A 185 -6.14 24.88 -4.95
C ILE A 185 -5.56 25.86 -5.98
N THR A 186 -4.33 26.29 -5.73
CA THR A 186 -3.57 27.21 -6.57
C THR A 186 -2.45 26.49 -7.33
N ASP A 187 -1.96 27.08 -8.43
CA ASP A 187 -1.01 26.44 -9.34
C ASP A 187 0.37 26.17 -8.71
N ASP A 188 0.73 26.87 -7.62
CA ASP A 188 1.98 26.66 -6.87
C ASP A 188 1.98 25.37 -6.02
N LEU A 189 0.84 24.67 -5.93
CA LEU A 189 0.71 23.41 -5.19
C LEU A 189 1.12 22.17 -6.00
N ALA A 190 1.57 22.34 -7.25
CA ALA A 190 2.04 21.25 -8.10
C ALA A 190 3.16 20.45 -7.41
N GLY A 191 3.05 19.12 -7.43
CA GLY A 191 3.98 18.18 -6.80
C GLY A 191 3.88 18.08 -5.26
N MET A 192 2.92 18.77 -4.64
CA MET A 192 2.76 18.77 -3.17
C MET A 192 1.76 17.71 -2.70
N VAL A 193 1.84 17.39 -1.41
CA VAL A 193 0.78 16.68 -0.67
C VAL A 193 0.03 17.73 0.14
N ILE A 194 -1.22 17.99 -0.18
CA ILE A 194 -2.00 19.04 0.49
C ILE A 194 -2.90 18.46 1.58
N VAL A 195 -3.13 19.24 2.62
CA VAL A 195 -3.95 18.86 3.78
C VAL A 195 -5.18 19.77 3.85
N GLY A 196 -6.35 19.16 3.78
CA GLY A 196 -7.65 19.77 3.96
C GLY A 196 -8.15 19.68 5.41
N GLY A 197 -9.43 19.99 5.61
CA GLY A 197 -10.09 19.99 6.91
C GLY A 197 -11.11 18.86 7.02
N SER A 198 -12.39 19.19 6.95
CA SER A 198 -13.50 18.27 7.25
C SER A 198 -14.00 17.45 6.07
N LEU A 199 -13.81 17.93 4.85
CA LEU A 199 -14.32 17.29 3.64
C LEU A 199 -13.48 17.76 2.45
N VAL A 200 -13.21 16.88 1.50
CA VAL A 200 -12.73 17.27 0.17
C VAL A 200 -13.84 17.09 -0.85
N THR A 201 -14.06 18.12 -1.67
CA THR A 201 -15.09 18.12 -2.73
C THR A 201 -14.56 17.54 -4.04
N ALA A 202 -15.44 16.99 -4.88
CA ALA A 202 -15.08 16.47 -6.21
C ALA A 202 -14.39 17.54 -7.08
N ASP A 203 -14.85 18.79 -7.04
CA ASP A 203 -14.26 19.90 -7.81
C ASP A 203 -12.84 20.24 -7.32
N ALA A 204 -12.60 20.19 -6.01
CA ALA A 204 -11.26 20.36 -5.45
C ALA A 204 -10.31 19.24 -5.90
N VAL A 205 -10.76 17.98 -5.92
CA VAL A 205 -9.97 16.83 -6.42
C VAL A 205 -9.64 17.01 -7.90
N LYS A 206 -10.64 17.34 -8.73
CA LYS A 206 -10.45 17.58 -10.17
C LYS A 206 -9.46 18.72 -10.44
N LYS A 207 -9.56 19.81 -9.68
CA LYS A 207 -8.61 20.92 -9.76
C LYS A 207 -7.21 20.52 -9.31
N ALA A 208 -7.08 19.75 -8.24
CA ALA A 208 -5.79 19.25 -7.74
C ALA A 208 -5.08 18.38 -8.78
N ILE A 209 -5.81 17.47 -9.44
CA ILE A 209 -5.31 16.66 -10.55
C ILE A 209 -4.83 17.56 -11.71
N LYS A 210 -5.63 18.56 -12.09
CA LYS A 210 -5.28 19.49 -13.18
C LYS A 210 -4.02 20.31 -12.87
N VAL A 211 -3.84 20.74 -11.62
CA VAL A 211 -2.65 21.47 -11.16
C VAL A 211 -1.43 20.55 -11.06
N GLY A 212 -1.63 19.24 -10.89
CA GLY A 212 -0.57 18.27 -10.66
C GLY A 212 -0.17 18.16 -9.19
N VAL A 213 -1.11 18.32 -8.27
CA VAL A 213 -0.94 17.99 -6.85
C VAL A 213 -0.75 16.48 -6.72
N ASN A 214 0.27 16.03 -6.01
CA ASN A 214 0.59 14.61 -5.88
C ASN A 214 -0.41 13.88 -4.98
N GLY A 215 -0.91 14.53 -3.93
CA GLY A 215 -1.96 13.93 -3.09
C GLY A 215 -2.68 14.87 -2.14
N ILE A 216 -3.77 14.36 -1.56
CA ILE A 216 -4.67 15.07 -0.66
C ILE A 216 -4.90 14.24 0.61
N VAL A 217 -4.77 14.88 1.77
CA VAL A 217 -5.17 14.33 3.07
C VAL A 217 -6.36 15.12 3.60
N SER A 218 -7.47 14.47 3.94
CA SER A 218 -8.70 15.14 4.40
C SER A 218 -9.40 14.34 5.50
N GLY A 219 -10.19 15.00 6.34
CA GLY A 219 -11.02 14.32 7.34
C GLY A 219 -12.10 13.45 6.71
N GLY A 220 -12.81 14.00 5.73
CA GLY A 220 -13.92 13.34 5.06
C GLY A 220 -13.91 13.43 3.53
N LEU A 221 -14.76 12.62 2.91
CA LEU A 221 -15.10 12.60 1.48
C LEU A 221 -16.54 12.09 1.31
N ASP A 222 -17.30 12.61 0.35
CA ASP A 222 -18.63 12.05 0.01
C ASP A 222 -18.54 10.93 -1.04
N ASP A 223 -19.36 9.88 -0.88
CA ASP A 223 -19.44 8.77 -1.84
C ASP A 223 -19.89 9.25 -3.24
N LYS A 224 -20.79 10.24 -3.28
CA LYS A 224 -21.20 10.88 -4.52
C LYS A 224 -20.01 11.57 -5.20
N ASP A 225 -19.21 12.30 -4.44
CA ASP A 225 -18.05 13.00 -4.97
C ASP A 225 -17.00 12.02 -5.49
N LEU A 226 -16.79 10.91 -4.77
CA LEU A 226 -15.96 9.79 -5.20
C LEU A 226 -16.39 9.24 -6.55
N ARG A 227 -17.67 8.93 -6.72
CA ARG A 227 -18.25 8.48 -8.00
C ARG A 227 -18.11 9.53 -9.10
N ASP A 228 -18.35 10.80 -8.78
CA ASP A 228 -18.34 11.90 -9.73
C ASP A 228 -16.95 12.22 -10.31
N PHE A 229 -15.87 11.86 -9.60
CA PHE A 229 -14.51 12.00 -10.14
C PHE A 229 -13.93 10.69 -10.71
N LEU A 230 -14.28 9.52 -10.15
CA LEU A 230 -13.80 8.23 -10.67
C LEU A 230 -14.52 7.79 -11.95
N GLY A 231 -15.79 8.17 -12.10
CA GLY A 231 -16.66 7.72 -13.20
C GLY A 231 -17.18 6.29 -13.05
N TYR A 232 -16.92 5.61 -11.93
CA TYR A 232 -17.44 4.29 -11.58
C TYR A 232 -17.47 4.08 -10.06
N ASP A 233 -18.08 2.96 -9.63
CA ASP A 233 -18.24 2.63 -8.21
C ASP A 233 -17.09 1.79 -7.65
N ILE A 234 -16.52 2.22 -6.52
CA ILE A 234 -15.58 1.41 -5.74
C ILE A 234 -16.39 0.37 -4.97
N GLY A 235 -16.63 -0.78 -5.59
CA GLY A 235 -17.52 -1.81 -5.03
C GLY A 235 -17.03 -2.45 -3.72
N VAL A 236 -15.80 -2.95 -3.68
CA VAL A 236 -15.31 -3.81 -2.57
C VAL A 236 -14.21 -3.18 -1.71
N ALA A 237 -14.01 -1.87 -1.83
CA ALA A 237 -12.95 -1.11 -1.14
C ALA A 237 -11.57 -1.80 -1.23
N ILE A 238 -11.22 -2.24 -2.45
CA ILE A 238 -9.86 -2.62 -2.84
C ILE A 238 -9.41 -1.51 -3.79
N THR A 239 -8.49 -0.68 -3.31
CA THR A 239 -7.98 0.50 -4.00
C THR A 239 -6.46 0.49 -3.98
N GLY A 240 -5.83 1.44 -4.66
CA GLY A 240 -4.37 1.58 -4.77
C GLY A 240 -3.82 1.29 -6.17
N SER A 241 -4.64 0.70 -7.04
CA SER A 241 -4.28 0.42 -8.44
C SER A 241 -4.78 1.50 -9.41
N GLU A 242 -5.61 2.43 -8.92
CA GLU A 242 -6.09 3.55 -9.69
C GLU A 242 -4.96 4.52 -10.02
N ASN A 243 -5.01 5.12 -11.21
CA ASN A 243 -4.04 6.09 -11.67
C ASN A 243 -4.74 7.38 -12.13
N PHE A 244 -5.26 8.14 -11.16
CA PHE A 244 -5.95 9.41 -11.38
C PHE A 244 -5.04 10.64 -11.21
N GLY A 245 -3.73 10.43 -11.02
CA GLY A 245 -2.75 11.51 -10.89
C GLY A 245 -2.70 12.23 -9.53
N CYS A 246 -3.59 11.88 -8.59
CA CYS A 246 -3.59 12.42 -7.23
C CYS A 246 -4.03 11.34 -6.23
N THR A 247 -3.19 11.02 -5.25
CA THR A 247 -3.51 10.06 -4.18
C THR A 247 -4.36 10.70 -3.10
N LEU A 248 -5.40 10.00 -2.63
CA LEU A 248 -6.24 10.48 -1.51
C LEU A 248 -6.06 9.62 -0.26
N VAL A 249 -5.94 10.29 0.88
CA VAL A 249 -5.97 9.68 2.21
C VAL A 249 -7.03 10.38 3.07
N ILE A 250 -8.05 9.62 3.45
CA ILE A 250 -9.16 10.09 4.29
C ILE A 250 -8.96 9.57 5.71
N THR A 251 -8.99 10.46 6.70
CA THR A 251 -8.67 10.09 8.10
C THR A 251 -9.90 9.65 8.88
N GLU A 252 -11.06 10.29 8.72
CA GLU A 252 -12.23 10.06 9.58
C GLU A 252 -13.34 9.25 8.90
N GLY A 253 -13.57 9.42 7.58
CA GLY A 253 -14.45 8.56 6.81
C GLY A 253 -15.28 9.26 5.74
N PHE A 254 -16.48 8.72 5.49
CA PHE A 254 -17.38 9.26 4.48
C PHE A 254 -18.33 10.32 5.08
N GLY A 255 -18.54 11.41 4.35
CA GLY A 255 -19.29 12.58 4.80
C GLY A 255 -18.40 13.73 5.29
N GLN A 256 -19.02 14.85 5.66
CA GLN A 256 -18.31 15.99 6.23
C GLN A 256 -17.94 15.72 7.68
N ILE A 257 -16.71 15.27 7.92
CA ILE A 257 -16.21 14.91 9.24
C ILE A 257 -14.90 15.67 9.49
N SER A 258 -14.92 16.60 10.44
CA SER A 258 -13.72 17.33 10.84
C SER A 258 -12.59 16.39 11.20
N MET A 259 -11.42 16.59 10.59
CA MET A 259 -10.21 15.88 10.97
C MET A 259 -9.97 16.01 12.48
N ALA A 260 -9.53 14.92 13.11
CA ALA A 260 -9.17 14.95 14.52
C ALA A 260 -8.08 16.02 14.78
N GLY A 261 -8.22 16.77 15.88
CA GLY A 261 -7.31 17.89 16.19
C GLY A 261 -5.85 17.47 16.21
N GLY A 262 -5.52 16.39 16.93
CA GLY A 262 -4.16 15.86 16.98
C GLY A 262 -3.60 15.46 15.61
N THR A 263 -4.43 14.91 14.71
CA THR A 263 -4.01 14.60 13.34
C THR A 263 -3.72 15.86 12.54
N PHE A 264 -4.63 16.84 12.58
CA PHE A 264 -4.45 18.10 11.86
C PHE A 264 -3.23 18.88 12.36
N ASP A 265 -3.06 18.96 13.68
CA ASP A 265 -1.93 19.65 14.31
C ASP A 265 -0.59 18.96 14.00
N LEU A 266 -0.57 17.61 13.97
CA LEU A 266 0.60 16.84 13.57
C LEU A 266 1.01 17.09 12.11
N LEU A 267 0.04 17.09 11.19
CA LEU A 267 0.32 17.37 9.78
C LEU A 267 0.77 18.82 9.58
N LYS A 268 0.13 19.75 10.30
CA LYS A 268 0.47 21.19 10.27
C LYS A 268 1.85 21.48 10.84
N SER A 269 2.25 20.84 11.94
CA SER A 269 3.59 21.03 12.53
C SER A 269 4.72 20.53 11.63
N ASN A 270 4.40 19.70 10.63
CA ASN A 270 5.33 19.17 9.65
C ASN A 270 5.26 19.86 8.27
N GLU A 271 4.53 20.97 8.16
CA GLU A 271 4.43 21.74 6.91
C GLU A 271 5.80 22.03 6.27
N GLY A 272 5.90 21.83 4.96
CA GLY A 272 7.12 22.02 4.17
C GLY A 272 8.06 20.80 4.13
N LYS A 273 7.88 19.81 5.01
CA LYS A 273 8.63 18.54 4.98
C LYS A 273 8.09 17.61 3.91
N LEU A 274 8.91 16.64 3.50
CA LEU A 274 8.49 15.59 2.58
C LEU A 274 7.56 14.60 3.29
N ALA A 275 6.37 14.37 2.73
CA ALA A 275 5.46 13.30 3.12
C ALA A 275 5.45 12.23 2.02
N CYS A 276 5.50 10.96 2.45
CA CYS A 276 5.25 9.79 1.62
C CYS A 276 3.84 9.28 1.98
N ILE A 277 2.96 9.14 1.00
CA ILE A 277 1.57 8.74 1.24
C ILE A 277 1.20 7.54 0.38
N ASN A 278 0.29 6.72 0.87
CA ASN A 278 -0.31 5.63 0.12
C ASN A 278 -1.82 5.64 0.35
N GLY A 279 -2.59 5.72 -0.73
CA GLY A 279 -4.06 5.67 -0.68
C GLY A 279 -4.62 4.25 -0.69
N ALA A 280 -3.79 3.23 -0.94
CA ALA A 280 -4.26 1.85 -1.06
C ALA A 280 -5.03 1.41 0.20
N THR A 281 -6.27 1.00 -0.02
CA THR A 281 -7.17 0.50 1.02
C THR A 281 -7.62 -0.91 0.65
N GLN A 282 -7.54 -1.82 1.61
CA GLN A 282 -8.03 -3.18 1.48
C GLN A 282 -8.61 -3.63 2.81
N ILE A 283 -9.92 -3.92 2.83
CA ILE A 283 -10.64 -4.26 4.06
C ILE A 283 -10.65 -5.78 4.37
N ARG A 284 -10.40 -6.64 3.37
CA ARG A 284 -10.49 -8.11 3.47
C ARG A 284 -9.24 -8.79 2.90
N ALA A 285 -8.93 -9.99 3.39
CA ALA A 285 -7.78 -10.80 2.96
C ALA A 285 -6.41 -10.07 3.07
N GLY A 286 -6.05 -9.65 4.28
CA GLY A 286 -4.87 -8.82 4.53
C GLY A 286 -5.27 -7.35 4.52
N VAL A 287 -5.47 -6.77 5.71
CA VAL A 287 -5.97 -5.40 5.84
C VAL A 287 -4.85 -4.43 5.46
N ILE A 288 -5.07 -3.62 4.43
CA ILE A 288 -4.21 -2.49 4.06
C ILE A 288 -4.99 -1.23 4.35
N ARG A 289 -4.36 -0.30 5.07
CA ARG A 289 -4.93 1.00 5.34
C ARG A 289 -4.05 2.05 4.67
N PRO A 290 -4.67 3.13 4.18
CA PRO A 290 -3.93 4.25 3.66
C PRO A 290 -3.16 4.92 4.79
N GLU A 291 -2.11 5.63 4.44
CA GLU A 291 -1.19 6.18 5.41
C GLU A 291 -0.47 7.43 4.89
N VAL A 292 -0.01 8.23 5.83
CA VAL A 292 0.88 9.36 5.63
C VAL A 292 2.08 9.13 6.54
N VAL A 293 3.27 9.12 5.94
CA VAL A 293 4.55 8.99 6.63
C VAL A 293 5.37 10.24 6.35
N ILE A 294 5.77 10.94 7.40
CA ILE A 294 6.66 12.11 7.30
C ILE A 294 7.98 11.72 7.97
N PRO A 295 9.01 11.34 7.19
CA PRO A 295 10.29 10.93 7.74
C PRO A 295 10.93 12.07 8.54
N LEU A 296 11.48 11.73 9.70
CA LEU A 296 12.33 12.63 10.47
C LEU A 296 13.74 12.63 9.90
N ASP A 297 14.48 13.71 10.16
CA ASP A 297 15.92 13.71 9.93
C ASP A 297 16.63 12.77 10.92
N ASP A 298 17.87 12.38 10.61
CA ASP A 298 18.58 11.35 11.37
C ASP A 298 18.82 11.75 12.83
N GLU A 299 19.08 13.03 13.10
CA GLU A 299 19.31 13.54 14.45
C GLU A 299 18.05 13.44 15.31
N THR A 300 16.90 13.89 14.78
CA THR A 300 15.62 13.79 15.50
C THR A 300 15.17 12.33 15.62
N ALA A 301 15.42 11.51 14.59
CA ALA A 301 15.13 10.08 14.64
C ALA A 301 15.94 9.37 15.74
N LEU A 302 17.23 9.69 15.88
CA LEU A 302 18.09 9.12 16.93
C LEU A 302 17.64 9.55 18.32
N ASP A 303 17.32 10.83 18.49
CA ASP A 303 16.78 11.37 19.75
C ASP A 303 15.41 10.74 20.09
N ALA A 304 14.53 10.55 19.10
CA ALA A 304 13.25 9.88 19.29
C ALA A 304 13.39 8.40 19.68
N ILE A 305 14.30 7.66 19.04
CA ILE A 305 14.62 6.27 19.41
C ILE A 305 15.18 6.24 20.84
N ASN A 306 16.08 7.16 21.18
CA ASN A 306 16.67 7.25 22.52
C ASN A 306 15.61 7.64 23.56
N LYS A 307 14.68 8.56 23.25
CA LYS A 307 13.56 8.96 24.11
C LYS A 307 12.54 7.84 24.27
N GLN A 308 12.16 7.11 23.23
CA GLN A 308 11.32 5.90 23.37
C GLN A 308 12.01 4.80 24.18
N SER A 309 13.34 4.71 24.10
CA SER A 309 14.13 3.81 24.95
C SER A 309 14.28 4.33 26.38
N ALA A 310 14.16 5.65 26.59
CA ALA A 310 14.23 6.33 27.88
C ALA A 310 12.87 6.47 28.60
N VAL A 311 11.75 6.42 27.86
CA VAL A 311 10.42 6.01 28.38
C VAL A 311 10.55 4.54 28.73
N GLY A 312 11.27 4.27 29.81
CA GLY A 312 11.58 2.93 30.24
C GLY A 312 10.27 2.18 30.41
N GLY A 313 10.06 1.14 29.61
CA GLY A 313 8.82 0.38 29.61
C GLY A 313 8.41 -0.05 31.02
N LEU A 314 7.12 -0.31 31.19
CA LEU A 314 6.45 -0.79 32.42
C LEU A 314 7.43 -1.14 33.55
N LYS A 315 7.61 -0.22 34.49
CA LYS A 315 8.44 -0.39 35.70
C LYS A 315 7.54 -0.66 36.90
N ILE A 316 8.09 -1.26 37.95
CA ILE A 316 7.42 -1.31 39.25
C ILE A 316 7.12 0.15 39.69
N GLY A 317 5.88 0.41 40.08
CA GLY A 317 5.32 1.72 40.39
C GLY A 317 4.60 2.42 39.24
N SER A 318 4.64 1.90 38.00
CA SER A 318 3.98 2.55 36.87
C SER A 318 2.45 2.51 37.05
N PRO A 319 1.72 3.63 36.83
CA PRO A 319 0.27 3.62 36.81
C PRO A 319 -0.24 2.94 35.54
N VAL A 320 -1.21 2.04 35.69
CA VAL A 320 -1.76 1.25 34.59
C VAL A 320 -3.29 1.18 34.68
N ARG A 321 -3.94 1.14 33.52
CA ARG A 321 -5.36 0.83 33.40
C ARG A 321 -5.53 -0.53 32.76
N VAL A 322 -6.39 -1.38 33.32
CA VAL A 322 -6.66 -2.69 32.75
C VAL A 322 -7.69 -2.58 31.64
N ILE A 323 -7.37 -3.11 30.47
CA ILE A 323 -8.18 -3.01 29.25
C ILE A 323 -8.91 -4.33 28.90
N ARG A 324 -8.93 -5.31 29.81
CA ARG A 324 -9.63 -6.59 29.64
C ARG A 324 -10.29 -7.08 30.93
N HIS A 325 -11.36 -7.87 30.77
CA HIS A 325 -11.98 -8.60 31.87
C HIS A 325 -10.98 -9.59 32.52
N PRO A 326 -11.12 -9.90 33.83
CA PRO A 326 -12.23 -9.49 34.71
C PRO A 326 -12.12 -8.06 35.25
N TYR A 327 -10.97 -7.42 35.16
CA TYR A 327 -10.69 -6.13 35.79
C TYR A 327 -10.83 -4.93 34.85
N PHE A 328 -11.65 -5.03 33.80
CA PHE A 328 -11.75 -3.99 32.76
C PHE A 328 -12.08 -2.61 33.37
N GLY A 329 -11.27 -1.61 33.04
CA GLY A 329 -11.42 -0.24 33.53
C GLY A 329 -10.80 0.03 34.91
N HIS A 330 -10.34 -0.99 35.63
CA HIS A 330 -9.69 -0.78 36.94
C HIS A 330 -8.34 -0.09 36.77
N LEU A 331 -8.06 0.84 37.70
CA LEU A 331 -6.81 1.57 37.80
C LEU A 331 -5.97 0.98 38.93
N GLY A 332 -4.66 0.87 38.68
CA GLY A 332 -3.73 0.36 39.67
C GLY A 332 -2.29 0.67 39.34
N HIS A 333 -1.39 0.18 40.19
CA HIS A 333 0.05 0.36 40.04
C HIS A 333 0.72 -1.00 39.90
N VAL A 334 1.77 -1.04 39.08
CA VAL A 334 2.57 -2.24 38.88
C VAL A 334 3.38 -2.53 40.14
N ILE A 335 3.15 -3.64 40.81
CA ILE A 335 3.92 -4.05 42.00
C ILE A 335 4.99 -5.10 41.67
N GLY A 336 4.85 -5.79 40.53
CA GLY A 336 5.76 -6.86 40.15
C GLY A 336 5.83 -7.07 38.64
N LEU A 337 7.02 -7.43 38.15
CA LEU A 337 7.28 -7.74 36.75
C LEU A 337 8.00 -9.09 36.63
N PRO A 338 7.28 -10.21 36.74
CA PRO A 338 7.86 -11.53 36.57
C PRO A 338 8.58 -11.62 35.21
N SER A 339 9.82 -12.12 35.24
CA SER A 339 10.66 -12.34 34.06
C SER A 339 10.26 -13.59 33.25
N PRO A 340 9.95 -14.75 33.86
CA PRO A 340 9.53 -15.93 33.10
C PRO A 340 8.09 -15.77 32.57
N LEU A 341 7.79 -16.48 31.48
CA LEU A 341 6.43 -16.60 31.00
C LEU A 341 5.58 -17.41 32.00
N THR A 342 4.37 -16.94 32.27
CA THR A 342 3.45 -17.55 33.24
C THR A 342 2.30 -18.23 32.52
N LYS A 343 1.95 -19.45 32.92
CA LYS A 343 0.74 -20.14 32.46
C LYS A 343 -0.46 -19.53 33.17
N LEU A 344 -1.39 -18.96 32.42
CA LEU A 344 -2.62 -18.35 32.92
C LEU A 344 -3.71 -19.41 33.15
N GLU A 345 -4.81 -19.02 33.81
CA GLU A 345 -6.01 -19.87 33.97
C GLU A 345 -6.60 -20.30 32.62
N SER A 346 -6.42 -19.48 31.58
CA SER A 346 -6.77 -19.79 30.18
C SER A 346 -5.82 -20.78 29.50
N GLU A 347 -4.90 -21.37 30.26
CA GLU A 347 -3.79 -22.25 29.83
C GLU A 347 -2.76 -21.63 28.88
N SER A 348 -3.00 -20.41 28.40
CA SER A 348 -2.06 -19.66 27.56
C SER A 348 -0.83 -19.20 28.35
N VAL A 349 0.31 -19.17 27.67
CA VAL A 349 1.59 -18.74 28.23
C VAL A 349 1.89 -17.31 27.79
N ALA A 350 1.98 -16.37 28.73
CA ALA A 350 2.18 -14.96 28.42
C ALA A 350 3.13 -14.29 29.41
N ARG A 351 3.69 -13.14 29.02
CA ARG A 351 4.35 -12.24 29.97
C ARG A 351 3.28 -11.52 30.79
N VAL A 352 3.40 -11.59 32.10
CA VAL A 352 2.45 -10.99 33.03
C VAL A 352 3.10 -9.82 33.79
N LEU A 353 2.25 -9.09 34.50
CA LEU A 353 2.61 -8.15 35.55
C LEU A 353 1.69 -8.37 36.75
N GLU A 354 2.13 -7.96 37.93
CA GLU A 354 1.31 -7.90 39.12
C GLU A 354 0.85 -6.45 39.31
N VAL A 355 -0.46 -6.25 39.45
CA VAL A 355 -1.09 -4.95 39.67
C VAL A 355 -1.72 -4.94 41.06
N GLU A 356 -1.50 -3.85 41.80
CA GLU A 356 -2.30 -3.50 42.98
C GLU A 356 -3.29 -2.40 42.60
N PHE A 357 -4.57 -2.69 42.75
CA PHE A 357 -5.66 -1.76 42.48
C PHE A 357 -5.88 -0.81 43.67
N GLU A 358 -6.57 0.31 43.44
CA GLU A 358 -6.86 1.30 44.48
C GLU A 358 -7.63 0.74 45.69
N ASN A 359 -8.40 -0.33 45.49
CA ASN A 359 -9.12 -1.04 46.55
C ASN A 359 -8.23 -2.00 47.38
N GLY A 360 -6.92 -2.07 47.09
CA GLY A 360 -5.96 -2.97 47.72
C GLY A 360 -5.95 -4.41 47.18
N GLU A 361 -6.79 -4.72 46.19
CA GLU A 361 -6.80 -6.03 45.54
C GLU A 361 -5.58 -6.19 44.62
N LYS A 362 -4.98 -7.38 44.61
CA LYS A 362 -3.82 -7.72 43.77
C LYS A 362 -4.20 -8.74 42.70
N ALA A 363 -3.79 -8.47 41.47
CA ALA A 363 -4.07 -9.35 40.34
C ALA A 363 -2.85 -9.57 39.46
N ILE A 364 -2.73 -10.78 38.90
CA ILE A 364 -1.75 -11.12 37.87
C ILE A 364 -2.42 -10.93 36.51
N ILE A 365 -1.90 -10.01 35.70
CA ILE A 365 -2.53 -9.58 34.45
C ILE A 365 -1.51 -9.70 33.31
N PRO A 366 -1.89 -10.22 32.13
CA PRO A 366 -1.02 -10.21 30.96
C PRO A 366 -0.61 -8.78 30.59
N ARG A 367 0.65 -8.58 30.21
CA ARG A 367 1.14 -7.23 29.80
C ARG A 367 0.37 -6.63 28.64
N ALA A 368 -0.16 -7.48 27.76
CA ALA A 368 -1.01 -7.05 26.65
C ALA A 368 -2.41 -6.57 27.07
N ASN A 369 -2.80 -6.78 28.33
CA ASN A 369 -4.12 -6.45 28.86
C ASN A 369 -4.12 -5.21 29.75
N VAL A 370 -3.02 -4.46 29.77
CA VAL A 370 -2.92 -3.16 30.44
C VAL A 370 -2.40 -2.11 29.49
N GLU A 371 -2.79 -0.87 29.71
CA GLU A 371 -2.17 0.30 29.09
C GLU A 371 -1.53 1.17 30.18
N MET A 372 -0.39 1.79 29.87
CA MET A 372 0.22 2.76 30.77
C MET A 372 -0.58 4.05 30.71
N ILE A 373 -0.77 4.67 31.87
CA ILE A 373 -1.38 5.99 31.95
C ILE A 373 -0.22 6.98 31.92
N GLU A 374 -0.10 7.73 30.82
CA GLU A 374 0.83 8.85 30.76
C GLU A 374 0.27 10.00 31.60
N SER A 375 1.10 10.51 32.53
CA SER A 375 0.82 11.73 33.30
C SER A 375 1.20 12.96 32.52
#